data_AF-A0A0P8XFS7-F1
#
_entry.id   AF-A0A0P8XFS7-F1
#
_cell.length_a   1.000
_cell.length_b   1.000
_cell.length_c   1.000
_cell.angle_alpha   90.00
_cell.angle_beta   90.00
_cell.angle_gamma   90.00
#
_symmetry.space_group_name_H-M   'P 1'
#
loop_
_entity.id
_entity.type
_entity.pdbx_description
1 polymer ?
#
loop_
_entity_poly.entity_id
_entity_poly.type
_entity_poly.pdbx_seq_one_letter_code
_entity_poly.pdbx_strand_id
1 'polypeptide(L)'
;METKEKDFKRAKTVRTEYVAGVDEIQRWLLQAEVQVQERSLTPTQMKELLQRINHEITAIYERFTLVKTNGQLIIENCRNSEEKTLVQTTIDQLAASLAQVRGWLDEKKQAVGDSLDAWTRFMNLYQIVMSWAAEKRTFIDQTIELRTLPEARNKLNDYVTAVKSVKPIVKHLSEMDKELEHIGQVTTVGDLKDKLQEAEDAKITVEAVLLERNSLLQEACEEWDQCERKIKDIRAWHEKTKQSLDSTQQQKKPLRDQLGFCEKTLADINVQKTKLRLSIEKLEVHFRNGMGGDPRLSENVDDLVRVLDGLGELVKAKSQSLEQTLSQIDVYQQQMQTLRQRIIQEEQQLRLVMAPTYLPHDRERALAEQQACRERVKNLHSKITARNERIKLLIHRGTPDDAKLEI
;
A
#
# COMPACT_ATOMS: atom_id res chain seq x y z
N MET A 1 -65.52 35.86 -78.45
CA MET A 1 -65.23 36.46 -77.13
C MET A 1 -64.99 35.39 -76.07
N GLU A 2 -65.77 34.31 -76.01
CA GLU A 2 -65.59 33.19 -75.05
C GLU A 2 -64.19 32.54 -75.04
N THR A 3 -63.55 32.38 -76.20
CA THR A 3 -62.20 31.79 -76.29
C THR A 3 -61.14 32.68 -75.63
N LYS A 4 -61.14 33.98 -75.93
CA LYS A 4 -60.22 34.95 -75.30
C LYS A 4 -60.41 35.05 -73.78
N GLU A 5 -61.64 34.92 -73.30
CA GLU A 5 -61.94 34.98 -71.87
C GLU A 5 -61.51 33.71 -71.13
N LYS A 6 -61.67 32.54 -71.75
CA LYS A 6 -61.12 31.26 -71.24
C LYS A 6 -59.59 31.27 -71.22
N ASP A 7 -58.95 31.80 -72.27
CA ASP A 7 -57.49 31.90 -72.34
C ASP A 7 -56.93 32.86 -71.28
N PHE A 8 -57.62 33.99 -71.05
CA PHE A 8 -57.25 34.92 -69.98
C PHE A 8 -57.38 34.28 -68.59
N LYS A 9 -58.49 33.57 -68.31
CA LYS A 9 -58.67 32.84 -67.04
C LYS A 9 -57.58 31.80 -66.84
N ARG A 10 -57.25 31.01 -67.87
CA ARG A 10 -56.17 30.01 -67.82
C ARG A 10 -54.81 30.65 -67.53
N ALA A 11 -54.46 31.74 -68.22
CA ALA A 11 -53.21 32.46 -67.99
C ALA A 11 -53.12 33.06 -66.58
N LYS A 12 -54.24 33.54 -66.02
CA LYS A 12 -54.31 34.02 -64.63
C LYS A 12 -54.10 32.88 -63.63
N THR A 13 -54.73 31.72 -63.85
CA THR A 13 -54.56 30.53 -63.00
C THR A 13 -53.10 30.07 -62.99
N VAL A 14 -52.48 29.91 -64.17
CA VAL A 14 -51.06 29.51 -64.29
C VAL A 14 -50.14 30.45 -63.51
N ARG A 15 -50.34 31.77 -63.62
CA ARG A 15 -49.55 32.76 -62.85
C ARG A 15 -49.78 32.66 -61.35
N THR A 16 -51.03 32.47 -60.92
CA THR A 16 -51.37 32.36 -59.50
C THR A 16 -50.76 31.11 -58.89
N GLU A 17 -50.86 29.97 -59.58
CA GLU A 17 -50.26 28.70 -59.15
C GLU A 17 -48.74 28.72 -59.18
N TYR A 18 -48.12 29.42 -60.15
CA TYR A 18 -46.68 29.64 -60.20
C TYR A 18 -46.20 30.39 -58.94
N VAL A 19 -46.77 31.57 -58.65
CA VAL A 19 -46.37 32.37 -57.49
C VAL A 19 -46.59 31.61 -56.19
N ALA A 20 -47.77 31.00 -56.00
CA ALA A 20 -48.07 30.22 -54.80
C ALA A 20 -47.10 29.04 -54.61
N GLY A 21 -46.71 28.37 -55.70
CA GLY A 21 -45.73 27.27 -55.64
C GLY A 21 -44.31 27.76 -55.36
N VAL A 22 -43.89 28.89 -55.93
CA VAL A 22 -42.59 29.52 -55.61
C VAL A 22 -42.52 29.84 -54.12
N ASP A 23 -43.53 30.51 -53.57
CA ASP A 23 -43.57 30.89 -52.15
C ASP A 23 -43.52 29.68 -51.22
N GLU A 24 -44.23 28.61 -51.58
CA GLU A 24 -44.25 27.35 -50.84
C GLU A 24 -42.87 26.68 -50.80
N ILE A 25 -42.22 26.55 -51.96
CA ILE A 25 -40.89 25.95 -52.07
C ILE A 25 -39.86 26.80 -51.32
N GLN A 26 -39.89 28.13 -51.46
CA GLN A 26 -38.96 29.02 -50.75
C GLN A 26 -39.11 28.92 -49.23
N ARG A 27 -40.35 28.87 -48.72
CA ARG A 27 -40.61 28.70 -47.29
C ARG A 27 -40.06 27.36 -46.78
N TRP A 28 -40.27 26.29 -47.53
CA TRP A 28 -39.74 24.98 -47.16
C TRP A 28 -38.21 24.95 -47.19
N LEU A 29 -37.58 25.53 -48.21
CA LEU A 29 -36.11 25.61 -48.32
C LEU A 29 -35.48 26.30 -47.10
N LEU A 30 -36.02 27.46 -46.70
CA LEU A 30 -35.56 28.19 -45.51
C LEU A 30 -35.69 27.36 -44.23
N GLN A 31 -36.81 26.64 -44.08
CA GLN A 31 -37.03 25.79 -42.91
C GLN A 31 -36.09 24.59 -42.89
N ALA A 32 -35.91 23.91 -44.02
CA ALA A 32 -35.04 22.75 -44.16
C ALA A 32 -33.57 23.12 -43.87
N GLU A 33 -33.10 24.27 -44.37
CA GLU A 33 -31.75 24.75 -44.10
C GLU A 33 -31.50 24.92 -42.59
N VAL A 34 -32.40 25.62 -41.88
CA VAL A 34 -32.29 25.82 -40.42
C VAL A 34 -32.28 24.48 -39.68
N GLN A 35 -33.18 23.57 -40.06
CA GLN A 35 -33.32 22.26 -39.42
C GLN A 35 -32.10 21.36 -39.65
N VAL A 36 -31.48 21.39 -40.83
CA VAL A 36 -30.26 20.60 -41.12
C VAL A 36 -29.03 21.14 -40.38
N GLN A 37 -28.98 22.45 -40.17
CA GLN A 37 -27.89 23.10 -39.43
C GLN A 37 -28.04 22.99 -37.89
N GLU A 38 -29.19 22.54 -37.40
CA GLU A 38 -29.47 22.30 -35.97
C GLU A 38 -28.38 21.42 -35.32
N ARG A 39 -28.03 21.73 -34.08
CA ARG A 39 -27.08 20.94 -33.26
C ARG A 39 -27.59 20.65 -31.85
N SER A 40 -28.75 21.16 -31.47
CA SER A 40 -29.33 20.96 -30.14
C SER A 40 -29.92 19.55 -29.94
N LEU A 41 -30.14 18.80 -31.03
CA LEU A 41 -30.70 17.45 -31.03
C LEU A 41 -29.62 16.40 -30.81
N THR A 42 -29.99 15.30 -30.15
CA THR A 42 -29.15 14.09 -30.04
C THR A 42 -29.00 13.40 -31.41
N PRO A 43 -28.02 12.51 -31.60
CA PRO A 43 -27.85 11.78 -32.87
C PRO A 43 -29.12 11.05 -33.35
N THR A 44 -29.85 10.40 -32.44
CA THR A 44 -31.11 9.70 -32.77
C THR A 44 -32.20 10.67 -33.21
N GLN A 45 -32.40 11.76 -32.47
CA GLN A 45 -33.39 12.79 -32.81
C GLN A 45 -33.07 13.49 -34.13
N MET A 46 -31.79 13.77 -34.39
CA MET A 46 -31.34 14.35 -35.64
C MET A 46 -31.58 13.38 -36.81
N LYS A 47 -31.32 12.08 -36.64
CA LYS A 47 -31.63 11.07 -37.66
C LYS A 47 -33.12 11.04 -38.01
N GLU A 48 -34.00 11.11 -37.02
CA GLU A 48 -35.45 11.18 -37.23
C GLU A 48 -35.88 12.46 -37.95
N LEU A 49 -35.29 13.61 -37.58
CA LEU A 49 -35.51 14.88 -38.27
C LEU A 49 -35.09 14.82 -39.74
N LEU A 50 -33.89 14.32 -40.03
CA LEU A 50 -33.40 14.17 -41.41
C LEU A 50 -34.27 13.21 -42.23
N GLN A 51 -34.77 12.13 -41.63
CA GLN A 51 -35.71 11.22 -42.30
C GLN A 51 -37.02 11.92 -42.67
N ARG A 52 -37.53 12.80 -41.80
CA ARG A 52 -38.73 13.60 -42.08
C ARG A 52 -38.52 14.56 -43.24
N ILE A 53 -37.45 15.36 -43.19
CA ILE A 53 -37.12 16.32 -44.27
C ILE A 53 -36.93 15.57 -45.61
N ASN A 54 -36.29 14.40 -45.57
CA ASN A 54 -36.07 13.57 -46.77
C ASN A 54 -37.37 12.94 -47.31
N HIS A 55 -38.43 12.82 -46.49
CA HIS A 55 -39.75 12.44 -46.99
C HIS A 55 -40.45 13.65 -47.64
N GLU A 56 -40.40 14.81 -47.00
CA GLU A 56 -41.00 16.06 -47.48
C GLU A 56 -40.40 16.53 -48.81
N ILE A 57 -39.09 16.37 -49.02
CA ILE A 57 -38.41 16.84 -50.24
C ILE A 57 -38.97 16.20 -51.51
N THR A 58 -39.54 15.00 -51.41
CA THR A 58 -40.17 14.30 -52.56
C THR A 58 -41.36 15.09 -53.09
N ALA A 59 -42.27 15.52 -52.19
CA ALA A 59 -43.43 16.33 -52.55
C ALA A 59 -43.01 17.72 -53.05
N ILE A 60 -41.93 18.28 -52.50
CA ILE A 60 -41.39 19.57 -52.94
C ILE A 60 -40.80 19.48 -54.37
N TYR A 61 -40.16 18.37 -54.74
CA TYR A 61 -39.70 18.16 -56.12
C TYR A 61 -40.87 18.04 -57.12
N GLU A 62 -41.96 17.38 -56.73
CA GLU A 62 -43.19 17.34 -57.52
C GLU A 62 -43.77 18.76 -57.69
N ARG A 63 -43.79 19.53 -56.61
CA ARG A 63 -44.23 20.94 -56.61
C ARG A 63 -43.35 21.81 -57.50
N PHE A 64 -42.03 21.63 -57.43
CA PHE A 64 -41.07 22.32 -58.29
C PHE A 64 -41.28 21.99 -59.76
N THR A 65 -41.60 20.74 -60.10
CA THR A 65 -41.91 20.33 -61.47
C THR A 65 -43.13 21.10 -62.00
N LEU A 66 -44.19 21.25 -61.20
CA LEU A 66 -45.36 22.06 -61.57
C LEU A 66 -45.01 23.55 -61.72
N VAL A 67 -44.24 24.12 -60.79
CA VAL A 67 -43.76 25.52 -60.87
C VAL A 67 -42.94 25.75 -62.13
N LYS A 68 -42.04 24.81 -62.46
CA LYS A 68 -41.22 24.87 -63.68
C LYS A 68 -42.09 24.84 -64.93
N THR A 69 -43.06 23.92 -65.02
CA THR A 69 -43.99 23.85 -66.16
C THR A 69 -44.81 25.15 -66.29
N ASN A 70 -45.39 25.64 -65.19
CA ASN A 70 -46.18 26.87 -65.20
C ASN A 70 -45.32 28.10 -65.56
N GLY A 71 -44.09 28.18 -65.07
CA GLY A 71 -43.17 29.26 -65.41
C GLY A 71 -42.72 29.23 -66.87
N GLN A 72 -42.49 28.05 -67.46
CA GLN A 72 -42.23 27.93 -68.90
C GLN A 72 -43.42 28.41 -69.74
N LEU A 73 -44.66 28.05 -69.35
CA LEU A 73 -45.87 28.57 -70.00
C LEU A 73 -45.97 30.10 -69.90
N ILE A 74 -45.53 30.71 -68.79
CA ILE A 74 -45.47 32.17 -68.64
C ILE A 74 -44.41 32.76 -69.60
N ILE A 75 -43.22 32.15 -69.67
CA ILE A 75 -42.12 32.60 -70.55
C ILE A 75 -42.53 32.56 -72.03
N GLU A 76 -43.16 31.46 -72.46
CA GLU A 76 -43.62 31.26 -73.84
C GLU A 76 -44.68 32.29 -74.25
N ASN A 77 -45.63 32.60 -73.34
CA ASN A 77 -46.79 33.43 -73.64
C ASN A 77 -46.65 34.91 -73.23
N CYS A 78 -45.56 35.29 -72.55
CA CYS A 78 -45.30 36.68 -72.18
C CYS A 78 -44.63 37.48 -73.32
N ARG A 79 -44.90 38.79 -73.39
CA ARG A 79 -44.23 39.73 -74.31
C ARG A 79 -43.15 40.58 -73.61
N ASN A 80 -43.16 40.65 -72.29
CA ASN A 80 -42.17 41.38 -71.50
C ASN A 80 -40.91 40.54 -71.31
N SER A 81 -39.78 40.97 -71.87
CA SER A 81 -38.49 40.28 -71.74
C SER A 81 -37.95 40.24 -70.31
N GLU A 82 -38.22 41.27 -69.50
CA GLU A 82 -37.77 41.32 -68.10
C GLU A 82 -38.49 40.27 -67.25
N GLU A 83 -39.80 40.12 -67.43
CA GLU A 83 -40.60 39.09 -66.74
C GLU A 83 -40.11 37.69 -67.13
N LYS A 84 -39.79 37.45 -68.41
CA LYS A 84 -39.23 36.16 -68.85
C LYS A 84 -37.92 35.85 -68.13
N THR A 85 -37.00 36.82 -68.10
CA THR A 85 -35.71 36.68 -67.42
C THR A 85 -35.90 36.43 -65.93
N LEU A 86 -36.81 37.16 -65.28
CA LEU A 86 -37.10 36.99 -63.85
C LEU A 86 -37.63 35.57 -63.55
N VAL A 87 -38.65 35.12 -64.28
CA VAL A 87 -39.26 33.79 -64.09
C VAL A 87 -38.24 32.67 -64.30
N GLN A 88 -37.42 32.78 -65.35
CA GLN A 88 -36.35 31.81 -65.63
C GLN A 88 -35.31 31.80 -64.50
N THR A 89 -34.85 32.98 -64.07
CA THR A 89 -33.89 33.14 -62.97
C THR A 89 -34.42 32.52 -61.68
N THR A 90 -35.70 32.73 -61.34
CA THR A 90 -36.33 32.16 -60.15
C THR A 90 -36.39 30.63 -60.23
N ILE A 91 -36.74 30.05 -61.39
CA ILE A 91 -36.73 28.59 -61.57
C ILE A 91 -35.31 28.03 -61.37
N ASP A 92 -34.31 28.67 -61.95
CA ASP A 92 -32.92 28.22 -61.87
C ASP A 92 -32.38 28.33 -60.44
N GLN A 93 -32.73 29.40 -59.72
CA GLN A 93 -32.40 29.57 -58.30
C GLN A 93 -33.05 28.48 -57.42
N LEU A 94 -34.35 28.22 -57.60
CA LEU A 94 -35.04 27.15 -56.87
C LEU A 94 -34.43 25.77 -57.15
N ALA A 95 -34.07 25.50 -58.41
CA ALA A 95 -33.38 24.25 -58.78
C ALA A 95 -32.04 24.11 -58.04
N ALA A 96 -31.24 25.18 -58.03
CA ALA A 96 -29.95 25.21 -57.35
C ALA A 96 -30.10 25.04 -55.83
N SER A 97 -31.03 25.75 -55.19
CA SER A 97 -31.28 25.64 -53.75
C SER A 97 -31.82 24.26 -53.35
N LEU A 98 -32.68 23.63 -54.17
CA LEU A 98 -33.13 22.25 -53.92
C LEU A 98 -31.98 21.25 -54.03
N ALA A 99 -31.10 21.41 -55.01
CA ALA A 99 -29.90 20.58 -55.15
C ALA A 99 -28.95 20.77 -53.96
N GLN A 100 -28.79 22.01 -53.47
CA GLN A 100 -27.97 22.35 -52.32
C GLN A 100 -28.50 21.73 -51.03
N VAL A 101 -29.80 21.87 -50.74
CA VAL A 101 -30.43 21.24 -49.56
C VAL A 101 -30.30 19.72 -49.61
N ARG A 102 -30.45 19.11 -50.79
CA ARG A 102 -30.22 17.67 -50.96
C ARG A 102 -28.77 17.27 -50.64
N GLY A 103 -27.79 18.03 -51.12
CA GLY A 103 -26.38 17.83 -50.78
C GLY A 103 -26.13 17.90 -49.27
N TRP A 104 -26.68 18.92 -48.60
CA TRP A 104 -26.58 19.05 -47.15
C TRP A 104 -27.26 17.90 -46.38
N LEU A 105 -28.41 17.43 -46.85
CA LEU A 105 -29.10 16.28 -46.25
C LEU A 105 -28.25 15.01 -46.33
N ASP A 106 -27.63 14.74 -47.48
CA ASP A 106 -26.79 13.56 -47.67
C ASP A 106 -25.52 13.64 -46.80
N GLU A 107 -24.84 14.79 -46.76
CA GLU A 107 -23.67 15.03 -45.90
C GLU A 107 -24.01 14.91 -44.41
N LYS A 108 -25.08 15.58 -43.97
CA LYS A 108 -25.50 15.57 -42.56
C LYS A 108 -25.95 14.17 -42.15
N LYS A 109 -26.62 13.42 -43.03
CA LYS A 109 -27.03 12.03 -42.77
C LYS A 109 -25.81 11.13 -42.54
N GLN A 110 -24.76 11.27 -43.34
CA GLN A 110 -23.52 10.52 -43.13
C GLN A 110 -22.88 10.89 -41.78
N ALA A 111 -22.72 12.19 -41.50
CA ALA A 111 -22.13 12.67 -40.26
C ALA A 111 -22.92 12.23 -39.01
N VAL A 112 -24.25 12.20 -39.09
CA VAL A 112 -25.12 11.69 -38.01
C VAL A 112 -25.00 10.17 -37.86
N GLY A 113 -24.80 9.44 -38.95
CA GLY A 113 -24.46 8.01 -38.92
C GLY A 113 -23.17 7.75 -38.13
N ASP A 114 -22.11 8.47 -38.47
CA ASP A 114 -20.82 8.36 -37.78
C ASP A 114 -20.94 8.75 -36.28
N SER A 115 -21.75 9.76 -35.99
CA SER A 115 -22.06 10.19 -34.62
C SER A 115 -22.85 9.13 -33.82
N LEU A 116 -23.74 8.36 -34.46
CA LEU A 116 -24.45 7.24 -33.82
C LEU A 116 -23.51 6.06 -33.53
N ASP A 117 -22.57 5.79 -34.42
CA ASP A 117 -21.55 4.76 -34.21
C ASP A 117 -20.63 5.15 -33.04
N ALA A 118 -20.20 6.41 -32.97
CA ALA A 118 -19.45 6.95 -31.84
C ALA A 118 -20.23 6.88 -30.52
N TRP A 119 -21.52 7.20 -30.54
CA TRP A 119 -22.39 7.03 -29.38
C TRP A 119 -22.41 5.57 -28.90
N THR A 120 -22.50 4.62 -29.82
CA THR A 120 -22.48 3.19 -29.50
C THR A 120 -21.14 2.77 -28.91
N ARG A 121 -20.02 3.24 -29.48
CA ARG A 121 -18.67 3.00 -28.92
C ARG A 121 -18.52 3.59 -27.52
N PHE A 122 -18.97 4.82 -27.29
CA PHE A 122 -18.98 5.46 -25.98
C PHE A 122 -19.72 4.60 -24.96
N MET A 123 -20.94 4.16 -25.27
CA MET A 123 -21.75 3.37 -24.34
C MET A 123 -21.12 2.01 -24.01
N ASN A 124 -20.46 1.38 -24.98
CA ASN A 124 -19.72 0.14 -24.74
C ASN A 124 -18.53 0.36 -23.79
N LEU A 125 -17.75 1.44 -24.00
CA LEU A 125 -16.64 1.79 -23.12
C LEU A 125 -17.13 2.12 -21.70
N TYR A 126 -18.20 2.90 -21.57
CA TYR A 126 -18.84 3.20 -20.29
C TYR A 126 -19.21 1.91 -19.55
N GLN A 127 -19.84 0.94 -20.23
CA GLN A 127 -20.21 -0.34 -19.63
C GLN A 127 -18.99 -1.14 -19.15
N ILE A 128 -17.88 -1.12 -19.92
CA ILE A 128 -16.62 -1.77 -19.52
C ILE A 128 -16.07 -1.14 -18.23
N VAL A 129 -16.02 0.20 -18.16
CA VAL A 129 -15.50 0.93 -16.99
C VAL A 129 -16.37 0.65 -15.75
N MET A 130 -17.70 0.75 -15.90
CA MET A 130 -18.63 0.53 -14.79
C MET A 130 -18.64 -0.93 -14.31
N SER A 131 -18.54 -1.89 -15.23
CA SER A 131 -18.40 -3.31 -14.87
C SER A 131 -17.11 -3.56 -14.10
N TRP A 132 -15.99 -2.98 -14.54
CA TRP A 132 -14.72 -3.07 -13.81
C TRP A 132 -14.84 -2.45 -12.42
N ALA A 133 -15.44 -1.26 -12.30
CA ALA A 133 -15.59 -0.58 -11.02
C ALA A 133 -16.44 -1.41 -10.04
N ALA A 134 -17.53 -2.02 -10.52
CA ALA A 134 -18.38 -2.90 -9.70
C ALA A 134 -17.65 -4.18 -9.25
N GLU A 135 -16.91 -4.83 -10.16
CA GLU A 135 -16.08 -6.00 -9.84
C GLU A 135 -15.04 -5.65 -8.77
N LYS A 136 -14.31 -4.55 -8.96
CA LYS A 136 -13.26 -4.13 -8.03
C LYS A 136 -13.82 -3.63 -6.70
N ARG A 137 -15.00 -3.01 -6.68
CA ARG A 137 -15.70 -2.68 -5.43
C ARG A 137 -16.00 -3.94 -4.63
N THR A 138 -16.51 -4.99 -5.28
CA THR A 138 -16.73 -6.28 -4.62
C THR A 138 -15.43 -6.89 -4.10
N PHE A 139 -14.32 -6.75 -4.83
CA PHE A 139 -13.00 -7.23 -4.41
C PHE A 139 -12.45 -6.47 -3.19
N ILE A 140 -12.57 -5.14 -3.15
CA ILE A 140 -12.12 -4.32 -2.00
C ILE A 140 -13.07 -4.43 -0.81
N ASP A 141 -14.35 -4.77 -0.98
CA ASP A 141 -15.25 -4.94 0.17
C ASP A 141 -14.96 -6.23 0.95
N GLN A 142 -14.13 -7.14 0.40
CA GLN A 142 -13.67 -8.33 1.12
C GLN A 142 -12.74 -7.95 2.28
N THR A 143 -13.05 -8.49 3.46
CA THR A 143 -12.17 -8.43 4.63
C THR A 143 -10.86 -9.16 4.34
N ILE A 144 -9.75 -8.54 4.72
CA ILE A 144 -8.42 -9.14 4.65
C ILE A 144 -8.14 -9.77 6.02
N GLU A 145 -7.94 -11.08 6.06
CA GLU A 145 -7.41 -11.80 7.23
C GLU A 145 -6.09 -12.48 6.83
N LEU A 146 -5.01 -12.16 7.54
CA LEU A 146 -3.67 -12.67 7.28
C LEU A 146 -3.24 -13.57 8.44
N ARG A 147 -2.99 -14.86 8.15
CA ARG A 147 -2.53 -15.83 9.16
C ARG A 147 -1.09 -16.23 8.97
N THR A 148 -0.60 -16.20 7.73
CA THR A 148 0.77 -16.56 7.40
C THR A 148 1.39 -15.59 6.39
N LEU A 149 2.72 -15.47 6.40
CA LEU A 149 3.45 -14.66 5.41
C LEU A 149 3.18 -15.09 3.95
N PRO A 150 3.10 -16.39 3.60
CA PRO A 150 2.71 -16.81 2.26
C PRO A 150 1.31 -16.32 1.85
N GLU A 151 0.33 -16.36 2.75
CA GLU A 151 -1.01 -15.83 2.49
C GLU A 151 -0.97 -14.31 2.24
N ALA A 152 -0.24 -13.57 3.07
CA ALA A 152 -0.06 -12.13 2.90
C ALA A 152 0.57 -11.80 1.54
N ARG A 153 1.60 -12.55 1.11
CA ARG A 153 2.24 -12.38 -0.20
C ARG A 153 1.30 -12.72 -1.36
N ASN A 154 0.49 -13.77 -1.23
CA ASN A 154 -0.52 -14.10 -2.24
C ASN A 154 -1.55 -12.98 -2.36
N LYS A 155 -2.06 -12.48 -1.23
CA LYS A 155 -3.02 -11.37 -1.22
C LYS A 155 -2.42 -10.08 -1.80
N LEU A 156 -1.15 -9.78 -1.48
CA LEU A 156 -0.41 -8.68 -2.11
C LEU A 156 -0.34 -8.85 -3.63
N ASN A 157 -0.06 -10.05 -4.13
CA ASN A 157 -0.02 -10.29 -5.58
C ASN A 157 -1.40 -10.09 -6.26
N ASP A 158 -2.49 -10.45 -5.58
CA ASP A 158 -3.84 -10.16 -6.07
C ASP A 158 -4.07 -8.64 -6.20
N TYR A 159 -3.68 -7.86 -5.19
CA TYR A 159 -3.79 -6.40 -5.21
C TYR A 159 -2.87 -5.76 -6.25
N VAL A 160 -1.63 -6.24 -6.41
CA VAL A 160 -0.72 -5.78 -7.48
C VAL A 160 -1.35 -6.01 -8.87
N THR A 161 -2.01 -7.16 -9.05
CA THR A 161 -2.72 -7.47 -10.30
C THR A 161 -3.93 -6.56 -10.50
N ALA A 162 -4.70 -6.30 -9.45
CA ALA A 162 -5.83 -5.36 -9.48
C ALA A 162 -5.38 -3.94 -9.82
N VAL A 163 -4.29 -3.43 -9.22
CA VAL A 163 -3.70 -2.12 -9.54
C VAL A 163 -3.27 -2.05 -11.01
N LYS A 164 -2.63 -3.10 -11.55
CA LYS A 164 -2.26 -3.13 -12.98
C LYS A 164 -3.47 -3.04 -13.92
N SER A 165 -4.63 -3.53 -13.50
CA SER A 165 -5.87 -3.46 -14.30
C SER A 165 -6.44 -2.05 -14.45
N VAL A 166 -5.98 -1.06 -13.66
CA VAL A 166 -6.41 0.33 -13.75
C VAL A 166 -5.97 0.99 -15.07
N LYS A 167 -4.79 0.62 -15.59
CA LYS A 167 -4.21 1.25 -16.79
C LYS A 167 -5.11 1.11 -18.04
N PRO A 168 -5.64 -0.07 -18.39
CA PRO A 168 -6.65 -0.20 -19.44
C PRO A 168 -7.88 0.70 -19.25
N ILE A 169 -8.35 0.86 -18.02
CA ILE A 169 -9.54 1.67 -17.70
C ILE A 169 -9.28 3.16 -17.96
N VAL A 170 -8.11 3.67 -17.59
CA VAL A 170 -7.69 5.05 -17.92
C VAL A 170 -7.69 5.27 -19.45
N LYS A 171 -7.25 4.26 -20.22
CA LYS A 171 -7.30 4.34 -21.68
C LYS A 171 -8.74 4.40 -22.20
N HIS A 172 -9.64 3.59 -21.66
CA HIS A 172 -11.05 3.61 -22.05
C HIS A 172 -11.75 4.93 -21.74
N LEU A 173 -11.46 5.56 -20.59
CA LEU A 173 -11.96 6.90 -20.27
C LEU A 173 -11.47 7.96 -21.27
N SER A 174 -10.18 7.91 -21.66
CA SER A 174 -9.66 8.78 -22.72
C SER A 174 -10.28 8.52 -24.09
N GLU A 175 -10.63 7.26 -24.40
CA GLU A 175 -11.35 6.91 -25.62
C GLU A 175 -12.80 7.43 -25.59
N MET A 176 -13.48 7.35 -24.44
CA MET A 176 -14.82 7.92 -24.26
C MET A 176 -14.83 9.44 -24.51
N ASP A 177 -13.85 10.16 -24.00
CA ASP A 177 -13.72 11.61 -24.22
C ASP A 177 -13.58 11.95 -25.72
N LYS A 178 -12.79 11.17 -26.47
CA LYS A 178 -12.68 11.33 -27.93
C LYS A 178 -13.99 11.07 -28.67
N GLU A 179 -14.77 10.08 -28.24
CA GLU A 179 -16.09 9.85 -28.83
C GLU A 179 -17.05 11.01 -28.52
N LEU A 180 -16.98 11.62 -27.32
CA LEU A 180 -17.75 12.84 -27.00
C LEU A 180 -17.39 14.01 -27.92
N GLU A 181 -16.09 14.24 -28.14
CA GLU A 181 -15.63 15.28 -29.07
C GLU A 181 -16.19 15.05 -30.48
N HIS A 182 -16.15 13.79 -30.96
CA HIS A 182 -16.66 13.44 -32.27
C HIS A 182 -18.17 13.66 -32.41
N ILE A 183 -18.96 13.25 -31.40
CA ILE A 183 -20.42 13.48 -31.36
C ILE A 183 -20.72 14.98 -31.34
N GLY A 184 -20.00 15.73 -30.51
CA GLY A 184 -20.17 17.17 -30.30
C GLY A 184 -19.90 18.04 -31.54
N GLN A 185 -19.18 17.50 -32.54
CA GLN A 185 -18.98 18.19 -33.82
C GLN A 185 -20.27 18.27 -34.65
N VAL A 186 -21.18 17.32 -34.48
CA VAL A 186 -22.37 17.15 -35.35
C VAL A 186 -23.68 17.43 -34.60
N THR A 187 -23.76 17.00 -33.34
CA THR A 187 -25.00 16.98 -32.52
C THR A 187 -24.69 17.29 -31.06
N THR A 188 -25.72 17.40 -30.20
CA THR A 188 -25.49 17.53 -28.75
C THR A 188 -25.08 16.18 -28.17
N VAL A 189 -24.16 16.22 -27.20
CA VAL A 189 -23.74 15.05 -26.44
C VAL A 189 -24.70 14.67 -25.31
N GLY A 190 -25.70 15.52 -25.01
CA GLY A 190 -26.71 15.22 -23.99
C GLY A 190 -26.11 14.90 -22.61
N ASP A 191 -26.58 13.81 -22.01
CA ASP A 191 -26.16 13.29 -20.70
C ASP A 191 -24.84 12.49 -20.74
N LEU A 192 -24.23 12.30 -21.92
CA LEU A 192 -23.00 11.51 -22.01
C LEU A 192 -21.83 12.14 -21.25
N LYS A 193 -21.82 13.47 -21.09
CA LYS A 193 -20.83 14.15 -20.23
C LYS A 193 -20.97 13.73 -18.77
N ASP A 194 -22.19 13.63 -18.27
CA ASP A 194 -22.46 13.19 -16.90
C ASP A 194 -22.07 11.71 -16.71
N LYS A 195 -22.31 10.87 -17.73
CA LYS A 195 -21.86 9.47 -17.74
C LYS A 195 -20.33 9.31 -17.73
N LEU A 196 -19.61 10.17 -18.45
CA LEU A 196 -18.15 10.19 -18.40
C LEU A 196 -17.68 10.54 -16.99
N GLN A 197 -18.24 11.60 -16.40
CA GLN A 197 -17.92 12.00 -15.02
C GLN A 197 -18.21 10.88 -14.01
N GLU A 198 -19.38 10.24 -14.12
CA GLU A 198 -19.75 9.09 -13.27
C GLU A 198 -18.71 7.96 -13.36
N ALA A 199 -18.27 7.63 -14.58
CA ALA A 199 -17.27 6.59 -14.82
C ALA A 199 -15.89 6.98 -14.26
N GLU A 200 -15.49 8.26 -14.39
CA GLU A 200 -14.27 8.80 -13.80
C GLU A 200 -14.30 8.73 -12.27
N ASP A 201 -15.39 9.16 -11.65
CA ASP A 201 -15.57 9.15 -10.19
C ASP A 201 -15.56 7.73 -9.63
N ALA A 202 -16.25 6.80 -10.30
CA ALA A 202 -16.23 5.39 -9.96
C ALA A 202 -14.81 4.82 -10.04
N LYS A 203 -14.05 5.18 -11.08
CA LYS A 203 -12.65 4.77 -11.24
C LYS A 203 -11.76 5.32 -10.14
N ILE A 204 -11.84 6.62 -9.85
CA ILE A 204 -11.02 7.30 -8.84
C ILE A 204 -11.26 6.68 -7.46
N THR A 205 -12.52 6.45 -7.11
CA THR A 205 -12.89 5.85 -5.81
C THR A 205 -12.29 4.46 -5.63
N VAL A 206 -12.37 3.61 -6.66
CA VAL A 206 -11.82 2.25 -6.63
C VAL A 206 -10.29 2.26 -6.61
N GLU A 207 -9.67 3.06 -7.48
CA GLU A 207 -8.21 3.15 -7.58
C GLU A 207 -7.57 3.61 -6.27
N ALA A 208 -8.15 4.62 -5.61
CA ALA A 208 -7.64 5.14 -4.35
C ALA A 208 -7.52 4.03 -3.28
N VAL A 209 -8.60 3.25 -3.09
CA VAL A 209 -8.61 2.15 -2.12
C VAL A 209 -7.68 1.02 -2.54
N LEU A 210 -7.60 0.69 -3.84
CA LEU A 210 -6.67 -0.33 -4.32
C LEU A 210 -5.21 0.04 -4.05
N LEU A 211 -4.82 1.29 -4.32
CA LEU A 211 -3.45 1.77 -4.10
C LEU A 211 -3.10 1.81 -2.62
N GLU A 212 -3.99 2.34 -1.79
CA GLU A 212 -3.80 2.39 -0.34
C GLU A 212 -3.61 0.99 0.24
N ARG A 213 -4.54 0.07 -0.04
CA ARG A 213 -4.45 -1.30 0.47
C ARG A 213 -3.26 -2.07 -0.07
N ASN A 214 -2.88 -1.84 -1.33
CA ASN A 214 -1.68 -2.44 -1.90
C ASN A 214 -0.41 -1.96 -1.16
N SER A 215 -0.31 -0.66 -0.87
CA SER A 215 0.82 -0.10 -0.10
C SER A 215 0.88 -0.70 1.30
N LEU A 216 -0.24 -0.69 2.01
CA LEU A 216 -0.31 -1.24 3.35
C LEU A 216 0.04 -2.75 3.35
N LEU A 217 -0.42 -3.52 2.35
CA LEU A 217 -0.14 -4.97 2.25
C LEU A 217 1.35 -5.23 1.99
N GLN A 218 1.97 -4.37 1.19
CA GLN A 218 3.40 -4.44 0.92
C GLN A 218 4.19 -4.19 2.21
N GLU A 219 3.87 -3.11 2.92
CA GLU A 219 4.51 -2.79 4.21
C GLU A 219 4.29 -3.91 5.24
N ALA A 220 3.07 -4.44 5.35
CA ALA A 220 2.77 -5.55 6.24
C ALA A 220 3.58 -6.81 5.90
N CYS A 221 3.75 -7.15 4.61
CA CYS A 221 4.58 -8.26 4.18
C CYS A 221 6.07 -8.06 4.53
N GLU A 222 6.57 -6.83 4.37
CA GLU A 222 7.95 -6.48 4.68
C GLU A 222 8.21 -6.54 6.20
N GLU A 223 7.33 -5.98 7.03
CA GLU A 223 7.43 -6.03 8.49
C GLU A 223 7.26 -7.46 9.02
N TRP A 224 6.40 -8.27 8.40
CA TRP A 224 6.24 -9.68 8.76
C TRP A 224 7.50 -10.47 8.47
N ASP A 225 8.09 -10.32 7.28
CA ASP A 225 9.34 -10.98 6.93
C ASP A 225 10.49 -10.56 7.87
N GLN A 226 10.56 -9.28 8.25
CA GLN A 226 11.49 -8.79 9.27
C GLN A 226 11.26 -9.44 10.64
N CYS A 227 10.00 -9.61 11.06
CA CYS A 227 9.63 -10.25 12.33
C CYS A 227 10.02 -11.73 12.35
N GLU A 228 9.74 -12.49 11.28
CA GLU A 228 10.14 -13.91 11.18
C GLU A 228 11.67 -14.07 11.19
N ARG A 229 12.40 -13.20 10.47
CA ARG A 229 13.86 -13.17 10.54
C ARG A 229 14.34 -12.88 11.96
N LYS A 230 13.73 -11.91 12.64
CA LYS A 230 14.10 -11.56 14.03
C LYS A 230 13.91 -12.73 14.98
N ILE A 231 12.77 -13.43 14.89
CA ILE A 231 12.47 -14.62 15.68
C ILE A 231 13.55 -15.69 15.46
N LYS A 232 13.91 -15.96 14.19
CA LYS A 232 14.93 -16.95 13.85
C LYS A 232 16.31 -16.58 14.39
N ASP A 233 16.71 -15.32 14.24
CA ASP A 233 17.99 -14.81 14.74
C ASP A 233 18.09 -14.91 16.26
N ILE A 234 17.01 -14.53 16.98
CA ILE A 234 16.96 -14.60 18.44
C ILE A 234 16.99 -16.05 18.93
N ARG A 235 16.29 -16.97 18.27
CA ARG A 235 16.37 -18.42 18.59
C ARG A 235 17.79 -18.95 18.42
N ALA A 236 18.45 -18.60 17.32
CA ALA A 236 19.85 -18.99 17.08
C ALA A 236 20.81 -18.36 18.10
N TRP A 237 20.58 -17.11 18.47
CA TRP A 237 21.36 -16.41 19.49
C TRP A 237 21.16 -17.01 20.88
N HIS A 238 19.93 -17.35 21.25
CA HIS A 238 19.59 -18.01 22.52
C HIS A 238 20.37 -19.33 22.64
N GLU A 239 20.32 -20.18 21.62
CA GLU A 239 20.99 -21.48 21.63
C GLU A 239 22.51 -21.33 21.74
N LYS A 240 23.12 -20.44 20.95
CA LYS A 240 24.57 -20.15 21.03
C LYS A 240 24.98 -19.59 22.39
N THR A 241 24.17 -18.72 22.97
CA THR A 241 24.41 -18.12 24.28
C THR A 241 24.36 -19.17 25.38
N LYS A 242 23.36 -20.05 25.35
CA LYS A 242 23.23 -21.18 26.28
C LYS A 242 24.44 -22.12 26.18
N GLN A 243 24.82 -22.52 24.97
CA GLN A 243 26.02 -23.35 24.75
C GLN A 243 27.32 -22.67 25.23
N SER A 244 27.43 -21.35 25.05
CA SER A 244 28.61 -20.59 25.48
C SER A 244 28.69 -20.49 27.01
N LEU A 245 27.56 -20.31 27.68
CA LEU A 245 27.47 -20.29 29.15
C LEU A 245 27.97 -21.59 29.77
N ASP A 246 27.70 -22.73 29.14
CA ASP A 246 28.05 -24.06 29.64
C ASP A 246 29.40 -24.57 29.10
N SER A 247 30.06 -23.82 28.22
CA SER A 247 31.30 -24.26 27.57
C SER A 247 32.47 -24.41 28.55
N THR A 248 33.27 -25.46 28.37
CA THR A 248 34.52 -25.68 29.15
C THR A 248 35.48 -24.51 29.01
N GLN A 249 35.50 -23.85 27.84
CA GLN A 249 36.36 -22.68 27.61
C GLN A 249 35.94 -21.50 28.50
N GLN A 250 34.65 -21.27 28.66
CA GLN A 250 34.14 -20.21 29.53
C GLN A 250 34.40 -20.53 31.00
N GLN A 251 34.26 -21.79 31.42
CA GLN A 251 34.52 -22.24 32.80
C GLN A 251 35.99 -22.10 33.21
N LYS A 252 36.94 -22.13 32.26
CA LYS A 252 38.37 -21.95 32.53
C LYS A 252 38.80 -20.49 32.74
N LYS A 253 37.93 -19.52 32.46
CA LYS A 253 38.26 -18.10 32.64
C LYS A 253 38.27 -17.71 34.12
N PRO A 254 38.99 -16.64 34.52
CA PRO A 254 38.87 -16.07 35.85
C PRO A 254 37.41 -15.82 36.26
N LEU A 255 37.07 -16.06 37.54
CA LEU A 255 35.70 -15.92 38.03
C LEU A 255 35.10 -14.51 37.78
N ARG A 256 35.92 -13.46 37.85
CA ARG A 256 35.50 -12.09 37.52
C ARG A 256 35.13 -11.93 36.05
N ASP A 257 35.86 -12.56 35.13
CA ASP A 257 35.56 -12.53 33.70
C ASP A 257 34.30 -13.35 33.39
N GLN A 258 34.09 -14.46 34.11
CA GLN A 258 32.85 -15.23 34.03
C GLN A 258 31.64 -14.42 34.51
N LEU A 259 31.80 -13.67 35.61
CA LEU A 259 30.77 -12.79 36.14
C LEU A 259 30.44 -11.66 35.15
N GLY A 260 31.44 -10.96 34.62
CA GLY A 260 31.23 -9.92 33.61
C GLY A 260 30.57 -10.44 32.32
N PHE A 261 30.83 -11.70 31.94
CA PHE A 261 30.08 -12.34 30.86
C PHE A 261 28.61 -12.58 31.19
N CYS A 262 28.28 -12.96 32.44
CA CYS A 262 26.90 -13.12 32.89
C CYS A 262 26.16 -11.78 32.87
N GLU A 263 26.77 -10.72 33.41
CA GLU A 263 26.20 -9.35 33.40
C GLU A 263 25.93 -8.86 31.97
N LYS A 264 26.89 -9.03 31.06
CA LYS A 264 26.71 -8.69 29.65
C LYS A 264 25.57 -9.50 29.03
N THR A 265 25.52 -10.80 29.31
CA THR A 265 24.46 -11.67 28.78
C THR A 265 23.08 -11.23 29.25
N LEU A 266 22.93 -10.82 30.51
CA LEU A 266 21.67 -10.28 31.03
C LEU A 266 21.25 -8.99 30.31
N ALA A 267 22.20 -8.09 30.05
CA ALA A 267 21.94 -6.89 29.25
C ALA A 267 21.49 -7.25 27.82
N ASP A 268 22.19 -8.18 27.18
CA ASP A 268 21.85 -8.64 25.82
C ASP A 268 20.46 -9.29 25.77
N ILE A 269 20.07 -10.09 26.77
CA ILE A 269 18.71 -10.67 26.88
C ILE A 269 17.64 -9.57 26.84
N ASN A 270 17.81 -8.50 27.62
CA ASN A 270 16.86 -7.39 27.66
C ASN A 270 16.78 -6.66 26.30
N VAL A 271 17.91 -6.48 25.64
CA VAL A 271 17.97 -5.92 24.28
C VAL A 271 17.22 -6.81 23.29
N GLN A 272 17.39 -8.14 23.34
CA GLN A 272 16.68 -9.05 22.45
C GLN A 272 15.16 -9.05 22.69
N LYS A 273 14.71 -9.04 23.96
CA LYS A 273 13.28 -8.91 24.29
C LYS A 273 12.67 -7.63 23.74
N THR A 274 13.36 -6.51 23.92
CA THR A 274 12.91 -5.21 23.42
C THR A 274 12.80 -5.21 21.89
N LYS A 275 13.82 -5.72 21.20
CA LYS A 275 13.81 -5.86 19.73
C LYS A 275 12.66 -6.72 19.23
N LEU A 276 12.38 -7.82 19.92
CA LEU A 276 11.32 -8.74 19.55
C LEU A 276 9.94 -8.09 19.72
N ARG A 277 9.69 -7.42 20.87
CA ARG A 277 8.44 -6.69 21.12
C ARG A 277 8.19 -5.57 20.11
N LEU A 278 9.20 -4.75 19.84
CA LEU A 278 9.08 -3.69 18.83
C LEU A 278 8.78 -4.26 17.44
N SER A 279 9.34 -5.43 17.09
CA SER A 279 9.11 -6.04 15.79
C SER A 279 7.67 -6.52 15.62
N ILE A 280 7.07 -7.11 16.67
CA ILE A 280 5.67 -7.54 16.61
C ILE A 280 4.69 -6.37 16.70
N GLU A 281 4.98 -5.38 17.55
CA GLU A 281 4.14 -4.16 17.67
C GLU A 281 4.02 -3.42 16.34
N LYS A 282 5.13 -3.29 15.60
CA LYS A 282 5.13 -2.71 14.25
C LYS A 282 4.20 -3.45 13.30
N LEU A 283 4.28 -4.77 13.30
CA LEU A 283 3.44 -5.62 12.46
C LEU A 283 1.96 -5.53 12.86
N GLU A 284 1.65 -5.51 14.16
CA GLU A 284 0.30 -5.38 14.69
C GLU A 284 -0.35 -4.02 14.38
N VAL A 285 0.43 -2.96 14.14
CA VAL A 285 -0.11 -1.69 13.63
C VAL A 285 -0.74 -1.88 12.26
N HIS A 286 -0.10 -2.63 11.35
CA HIS A 286 -0.68 -2.94 10.05
C HIS A 286 -1.96 -3.78 10.19
N PHE A 287 -2.02 -4.66 11.20
CA PHE A 287 -3.22 -5.45 11.40
C PHE A 287 -4.43 -4.63 11.84
N ARG A 288 -4.20 -3.62 12.68
CA ARG A 288 -5.25 -2.68 13.11
C ARG A 288 -5.68 -1.74 12.00
N ASN A 289 -4.82 -1.45 11.03
CA ASN A 289 -5.10 -0.56 9.90
C ASN A 289 -5.84 -1.25 8.74
N GLY A 290 -6.69 -2.25 9.03
CA GLY A 290 -7.60 -2.85 8.04
C GLY A 290 -7.20 -4.22 7.50
N MET A 291 -6.18 -4.88 8.06
CA MET A 291 -5.79 -6.25 7.71
C MET A 291 -5.83 -7.13 8.96
N GLY A 292 -6.95 -7.80 9.26
CA GLY A 292 -7.01 -8.66 10.44
C GLY A 292 -5.81 -9.62 10.51
N GLY A 293 -5.16 -9.69 11.66
CA GLY A 293 -4.02 -10.59 11.89
C GLY A 293 -4.40 -11.76 12.80
N ASP A 294 -3.76 -12.92 12.59
CA ASP A 294 -3.93 -14.08 13.48
C ASP A 294 -3.20 -13.84 14.83
N PRO A 295 -3.90 -13.91 15.98
CA PRO A 295 -3.31 -13.74 17.31
C PRO A 295 -2.15 -14.68 17.61
N ARG A 296 -2.08 -15.84 16.94
CA ARG A 296 -1.00 -16.83 17.11
C ARG A 296 0.39 -16.27 16.85
N LEU A 297 0.50 -15.21 16.05
CA LEU A 297 1.79 -14.58 15.77
C LEU A 297 2.36 -13.91 17.03
N SER A 298 1.50 -13.20 17.76
CA SER A 298 1.84 -12.56 19.04
C SER A 298 2.11 -13.61 20.12
N GLU A 299 1.34 -14.70 20.15
CA GLU A 299 1.58 -15.84 21.06
C GLU A 299 2.98 -16.46 20.84
N ASN A 300 3.39 -16.67 19.58
CA ASN A 300 4.73 -17.20 19.26
C ASN A 300 5.85 -16.27 19.74
N VAL A 301 5.63 -14.95 19.70
CA VAL A 301 6.58 -13.95 20.20
C VAL A 301 6.63 -14.00 21.73
N ASP A 302 5.48 -14.07 22.40
CA ASP A 302 5.39 -14.18 23.85
C ASP A 302 6.06 -15.44 24.39
N ASP A 303 5.90 -16.58 23.70
CA ASP A 303 6.58 -17.81 24.06
C ASP A 303 8.10 -17.69 23.93
N LEU A 304 8.60 -17.00 22.90
CA LEU A 304 10.03 -16.73 22.79
C LEU A 304 10.52 -15.75 23.87
N VAL A 305 9.71 -14.77 24.28
CA VAL A 305 10.02 -13.90 25.43
C VAL A 305 10.15 -14.73 26.70
N ARG A 306 9.24 -15.68 26.95
CA ARG A 306 9.32 -16.60 28.10
C ARG A 306 10.57 -17.47 28.08
N VAL A 307 10.98 -17.95 26.91
CA VAL A 307 12.26 -18.68 26.75
C VAL A 307 13.44 -17.80 27.13
N LEU A 308 13.43 -16.52 26.72
CA LEU A 308 14.46 -15.55 27.11
C LEU A 308 14.42 -15.19 28.60
N ASP A 309 13.24 -15.19 29.24
CA ASP A 309 13.10 -15.07 30.69
C ASP A 309 13.79 -16.24 31.41
N GLY A 310 13.52 -17.48 30.98
CA GLY A 310 14.15 -18.67 31.56
C GLY A 310 15.69 -18.68 31.41
N LEU A 311 16.22 -18.25 30.26
CA LEU A 311 17.66 -18.03 30.10
C LEU A 311 18.19 -16.97 31.08
N GLY A 312 17.44 -15.88 31.26
CA GLY A 312 17.80 -14.81 32.19
C GLY A 312 17.85 -15.27 33.65
N GLU A 313 16.91 -16.11 34.08
CA GLU A 313 16.92 -16.72 35.41
C GLU A 313 18.14 -17.61 35.63
N LEU A 314 18.48 -18.44 34.64
CA LEU A 314 19.68 -19.29 34.68
C LEU A 314 20.96 -18.46 34.81
N VAL A 315 21.09 -17.38 34.03
CA VAL A 315 22.25 -16.48 34.09
C VAL A 315 22.33 -15.74 35.42
N LYS A 316 21.19 -15.29 35.98
CA LYS A 316 21.14 -14.65 37.30
C LYS A 316 21.60 -15.59 38.41
N ALA A 317 21.10 -16.83 38.42
CA ALA A 317 21.52 -17.83 39.41
C ALA A 317 23.03 -18.11 39.33
N LYS A 318 23.58 -18.20 38.12
CA LYS A 318 25.03 -18.35 37.90
C LYS A 318 25.82 -17.13 38.39
N SER A 319 25.36 -15.91 38.09
CA SER A 319 25.95 -14.65 38.57
C SER A 319 26.03 -14.62 40.10
N GLN A 320 24.92 -14.91 40.77
CA GLN A 320 24.84 -14.94 42.23
C GLN A 320 25.80 -15.98 42.85
N SER A 321 25.90 -17.17 42.26
CA SER A 321 26.86 -18.19 42.70
C SER A 321 28.31 -17.72 42.57
N LEU A 322 28.66 -17.06 41.46
CA LEU A 322 29.99 -16.50 41.23
C LEU A 322 30.31 -15.37 42.22
N GLU A 323 29.37 -14.47 42.46
CA GLU A 323 29.48 -13.38 43.45
C GLU A 323 29.71 -13.92 44.86
N GLN A 324 28.95 -14.94 45.27
CA GLN A 324 29.12 -15.61 46.56
C GLN A 324 30.49 -16.29 46.66
N THR A 325 30.94 -16.94 45.59
CA THR A 325 32.27 -17.58 45.53
C THR A 325 33.39 -16.55 45.69
N LEU A 326 33.30 -15.42 44.97
CA LEU A 326 34.26 -14.32 45.07
C LEU A 326 34.28 -13.71 46.48
N SER A 327 33.11 -13.45 47.06
CA SER A 327 32.98 -12.94 48.42
C SER A 327 33.61 -13.90 49.44
N GLN A 328 33.43 -15.21 49.28
CA GLN A 328 34.06 -16.20 50.14
C GLN A 328 35.58 -16.25 50.00
N ILE A 329 36.11 -16.10 48.78
CA ILE A 329 37.54 -15.97 48.54
C ILE A 329 38.09 -14.74 49.28
N ASP A 330 37.42 -13.60 49.20
CA ASP A 330 37.84 -12.37 49.89
C ASP A 330 37.87 -12.56 51.41
N VAL A 331 36.86 -13.23 51.98
CA VAL A 331 36.85 -13.58 53.42
C VAL A 331 38.02 -14.47 53.79
N TYR A 332 38.31 -15.52 53.02
CA TYR A 332 39.46 -16.39 53.30
C TYR A 332 40.80 -15.67 53.15
N GLN A 333 40.91 -14.74 52.20
CA GLN A 333 42.10 -13.89 52.06
C GLN A 333 42.31 -12.97 53.29
N GLN A 334 41.25 -12.33 53.79
CA GLN A 334 41.29 -11.51 55.01
C GLN A 334 41.66 -12.35 56.26
N GLN A 335 41.05 -13.53 56.41
CA GLN A 335 41.38 -14.46 57.50
C GLN A 335 42.86 -14.88 57.43
N MET A 336 43.38 -15.18 56.23
CA MET A 336 44.79 -15.50 56.06
C MET A 336 45.72 -14.33 56.41
N GLN A 337 45.37 -13.10 56.05
CA GLN A 337 46.12 -11.92 56.47
C GLN A 337 46.16 -11.78 57.99
N THR A 338 45.04 -12.00 58.67
CA THR A 338 44.94 -12.00 60.15
C THR A 338 45.82 -13.10 60.75
N LEU A 339 45.80 -14.32 60.20
CA LEU A 339 46.65 -15.43 60.64
C LEU A 339 48.13 -15.11 60.45
N ARG A 340 48.52 -14.48 59.34
CA ARG A 340 49.91 -14.02 59.10
C ARG A 340 50.35 -13.01 60.14
N GLN A 341 49.51 -12.05 60.51
CA GLN A 341 49.81 -11.09 61.58
C GLN A 341 49.99 -11.79 62.93
N ARG A 342 49.12 -12.76 63.27
CA ARG A 342 49.27 -13.56 64.49
C ARG A 342 50.58 -14.36 64.49
N ILE A 343 50.97 -14.95 63.35
CA ILE A 343 52.28 -15.63 63.23
C ILE A 343 53.43 -14.67 63.55
N ILE A 344 53.42 -13.47 62.97
CA ILE A 344 54.45 -12.46 63.24
C ILE A 344 54.52 -12.12 64.74
N GLN A 345 53.36 -11.98 65.41
CA GLN A 345 53.29 -11.71 66.86
C GLN A 345 53.87 -12.87 67.69
N GLU A 346 53.49 -14.10 67.38
CA GLU A 346 53.99 -15.30 68.05
C GLU A 346 55.49 -15.51 67.81
N GLU A 347 56.00 -15.19 66.62
CA GLU A 347 57.44 -15.20 66.31
C GLU A 347 58.22 -14.11 67.04
N GLN A 348 57.62 -12.93 67.23
CA GLN A 348 58.17 -11.88 68.09
C GLN A 348 58.21 -12.32 69.56
N GLN A 349 57.13 -12.91 70.07
CA GLN A 349 57.08 -13.47 71.42
C GLN A 349 58.13 -14.57 71.61
N LEU A 350 58.27 -15.47 70.64
CA LEU A 350 59.29 -16.52 70.65
C LEU A 350 60.71 -15.93 70.74
N ARG A 351 61.01 -14.87 69.98
CA ARG A 351 62.30 -14.17 70.06
C ARG A 351 62.56 -13.55 71.44
N LEU A 352 61.53 -13.00 72.08
CA LEU A 352 61.63 -12.44 73.43
C LEU A 352 61.90 -13.53 74.49
N VAL A 353 61.17 -14.65 74.44
CA VAL A 353 61.37 -15.79 75.35
C VAL A 353 62.72 -16.47 75.14
N MET A 354 63.26 -16.45 73.92
CA MET A 354 64.59 -16.98 73.60
C MET A 354 65.74 -16.04 73.99
N ALA A 355 65.46 -14.79 74.37
CA ALA A 355 66.49 -13.86 74.80
C ALA A 355 67.14 -14.36 76.11
N PRO A 356 68.47 -14.21 76.28
CA PRO A 356 69.20 -14.73 77.44
C PRO A 356 69.03 -13.85 78.70
N THR A 357 67.81 -13.40 78.97
CA THR A 357 67.48 -12.41 80.02
C THR A 357 66.74 -13.02 81.22
N TYR A 358 66.46 -14.33 81.22
CA TYR A 358 65.77 -15.03 82.31
C TYR A 358 66.74 -15.60 83.37
N LEU A 359 66.28 -15.72 84.62
CA LEU A 359 67.07 -16.26 85.73
C LEU A 359 67.19 -17.80 85.62
N PRO A 360 68.24 -18.44 86.19
CA PRO A 360 68.45 -19.88 86.08
C PRO A 360 67.30 -20.77 86.55
N HIS A 361 66.50 -20.31 87.52
CA HIS A 361 65.32 -21.03 88.02
C HIS A 361 64.11 -20.93 87.08
N ASP A 362 64.07 -19.94 86.17
CA ASP A 362 62.99 -19.75 85.19
C ASP A 362 63.23 -20.50 83.87
N ARG A 363 64.35 -21.23 83.75
CA ARG A 363 64.79 -21.90 82.52
C ARG A 363 63.79 -22.94 82.00
N GLU A 364 63.20 -23.73 82.89
CA GLU A 364 62.23 -24.76 82.51
C GLU A 364 60.94 -24.12 81.98
N ARG A 365 60.48 -23.04 82.62
CA ARG A 365 59.34 -22.26 82.18
C ARG A 365 59.59 -21.59 80.82
N ALA A 366 60.76 -21.01 80.61
CA ALA A 366 61.14 -20.41 79.33
C ALA A 366 61.16 -21.44 78.19
N LEU A 367 61.64 -22.67 78.46
CA LEU A 367 61.61 -23.77 77.48
C LEU A 367 60.17 -24.23 77.16
N ALA A 368 59.30 -24.33 78.17
CA ALA A 368 57.89 -24.66 77.97
C ALA A 368 57.15 -23.57 77.15
N GLU A 369 57.39 -22.29 77.45
CA GLU A 369 56.83 -21.16 76.70
C GLU A 369 57.38 -21.09 75.27
N GLN A 370 58.67 -21.42 75.06
CA GLN A 370 59.28 -21.53 73.73
C GLN A 370 58.63 -22.64 72.88
N GLN A 371 58.40 -23.82 73.48
CA GLN A 371 57.71 -24.93 72.80
C GLN A 371 56.26 -24.56 72.47
N ALA A 372 55.53 -23.96 73.41
CA ALA A 372 54.15 -23.52 73.19
C ALA A 372 54.04 -22.47 72.06
N CYS A 373 54.97 -21.51 71.97
CA CYS A 373 55.00 -20.54 70.87
C CYS A 373 55.27 -21.23 69.52
N ARG A 374 56.22 -22.18 69.46
CA ARG A 374 56.52 -22.95 68.23
C ARG A 374 55.32 -23.77 67.76
N GLU A 375 54.60 -24.40 68.69
CA GLU A 375 53.38 -25.16 68.38
C GLU A 375 52.25 -24.24 67.89
N ARG A 376 52.04 -23.09 68.52
CA ARG A 376 51.06 -22.07 68.05
C ARG A 376 51.39 -21.60 66.63
N VAL A 377 52.64 -21.28 66.33
CA VAL A 377 53.08 -20.89 64.98
C VAL A 377 52.82 -22.02 63.98
N LYS A 378 53.14 -23.27 64.31
CA LYS A 378 52.88 -24.44 63.44
C LYS A 378 51.39 -24.61 63.15
N ASN A 379 50.53 -24.47 64.15
CA ASN A 379 49.09 -24.56 64.02
C ASN A 379 48.52 -23.44 63.14
N LEU A 380 48.99 -22.20 63.31
CA LEU A 380 48.59 -21.07 62.46
C LEU A 380 49.03 -21.26 61.00
N HIS A 381 50.22 -21.80 60.76
CA HIS A 381 50.69 -22.14 59.41
C HIS A 381 49.79 -23.20 58.75
N SER A 382 49.41 -24.26 59.49
CA SER A 382 48.46 -25.26 59.00
C SER A 382 47.11 -24.64 58.61
N LYS A 383 46.58 -23.74 59.45
CA LYS A 383 45.35 -22.97 59.16
C LYS A 383 45.44 -22.11 57.91
N ILE A 384 46.61 -21.55 57.58
CA ILE A 384 46.86 -20.79 56.35
C ILE A 384 46.87 -21.73 55.14
N THR A 385 47.58 -22.86 55.23
CA THR A 385 47.67 -23.83 54.12
C THR A 385 46.28 -24.37 53.75
N ALA A 386 45.47 -24.75 54.75
CA ALA A 386 44.11 -25.22 54.52
C ALA A 386 43.23 -24.18 53.79
N ARG A 387 43.33 -22.90 54.18
CA ARG A 387 42.60 -21.80 53.51
C ARG A 387 43.10 -21.54 52.08
N ASN A 388 44.40 -21.61 51.87
CA ASN A 388 44.99 -21.50 50.53
C ASN A 388 44.51 -22.60 49.59
N GLU A 389 44.48 -23.85 50.06
CA GLU A 389 43.94 -24.97 49.31
C GLU A 389 42.45 -24.78 49.03
N ARG A 390 41.69 -24.28 50.00
CA ARG A 390 40.27 -24.00 49.81
C ARG A 390 40.01 -22.91 48.77
N ILE A 391 40.78 -21.83 48.78
CA ILE A 391 40.71 -20.78 47.74
C ILE A 391 41.00 -21.37 46.36
N LYS A 392 42.01 -22.24 46.22
CA LYS A 392 42.30 -22.90 44.93
C LYS A 392 41.12 -23.74 44.45
N LEU A 393 40.48 -24.49 45.35
CA LEU A 393 39.29 -25.28 45.04
C LEU A 393 38.11 -24.40 44.60
N LEU A 394 37.86 -23.30 45.31
CA LEU A 394 36.82 -22.32 44.96
C LEU A 394 37.03 -21.72 43.56
N ILE A 395 38.27 -21.33 43.25
CA ILE A 395 38.64 -20.80 41.93
C ILE A 395 38.41 -21.85 40.83
N HIS A 396 38.75 -23.12 41.10
CA HIS A 396 38.64 -24.17 40.10
C HIS A 396 37.19 -24.57 39.80
N ARG A 397 36.35 -24.67 40.84
CA ARG A 397 34.96 -25.15 40.69
C ARG A 397 33.95 -24.03 40.45
N GLY A 398 34.26 -22.79 40.84
CA GLY A 398 33.41 -21.63 40.63
C GLY A 398 32.10 -21.61 41.41
N THR A 399 32.02 -22.37 42.52
CA THR A 399 30.85 -22.43 43.40
C THR A 399 31.26 -22.24 44.86
N PRO A 400 30.41 -21.62 45.71
CA PRO A 400 30.74 -21.36 47.12
C PRO A 400 30.71 -22.65 47.96
N ASP A 401 31.40 -22.64 49.13
CA ASP A 401 31.33 -23.74 50.10
C ASP A 401 30.05 -23.64 50.93
N ASP A 402 29.42 -24.79 51.18
CA ASP A 402 28.31 -24.89 52.12
C ASP A 402 28.76 -24.63 53.58
N ALA A 403 30.00 -25.02 53.93
CA ALA A 403 30.57 -24.84 55.26
C ALA A 403 31.80 -23.92 55.22
N LYS A 404 31.76 -22.82 55.97
CA LYS A 404 32.86 -21.85 56.09
C LYS A 404 33.88 -22.33 57.11
N LEU A 405 35.17 -22.15 56.82
CA LEU A 405 36.23 -22.39 57.80
C LEU A 405 36.24 -21.30 58.89
N GLU A 406 36.05 -21.70 60.14
CA GLU A 406 36.13 -20.82 61.31
C GLU A 406 37.59 -20.44 61.65
N ILE A 407 37.79 -19.27 62.28
CA ILE A 407 39.10 -18.66 62.57
C ILE A 407 39.90 -19.46 63.60
#